data_AF-A0A4V1UNY8-F1
#
_entry.id   AF-A0A4V1UNY8-F1
#
_cell.length_a   1.000
_cell.length_b   1.000
_cell.length_c   1.000
_cell.angle_alpha   90.00
_cell.angle_beta   90.00
_cell.angle_gamma   90.00
#
_symmetry.space_group_name_H-M   'P 1'
#
loop_
_entity.id
_entity.type
_entity.pdbx_description
1 polymer ?
#
loop_
_entity_poly.entity_id
_entity_poly.type
_entity_poly.pdbx_seq_one_letter_code
_entity_poly.pdbx_strand_id
1 'polypeptide(L)'
;MVSRASLSLAAFSLALLAQAETEWVSITLQGKKVGWSSFDTGSERVNGATLTKGISKTILDTSLIGTPLKMQIDSTTWSLPSGAPKRMAFTVTSGGIAQTANAVFGEQKVEIDVVNGGKKSRISLDRPKGLVVDDPLSLALGTGIGKTTTFWVLDPMTISFVKNEVKPLEPKEVDGKTLNVIRILDPRAWTDIYVSSKGDF
;
A
#
# COMPACT_ATOMS: atom_id res chain seq x y z
N MET A 1 -52.86 -23.02 -12.94
CA MET A 1 -51.68 -22.94 -13.82
C MET A 1 -51.08 -21.56 -13.66
N VAL A 2 -50.06 -21.41 -12.81
CA VAL A 2 -49.36 -20.14 -12.60
C VAL A 2 -48.06 -20.21 -13.40
N SER A 3 -47.88 -19.24 -14.29
CA SER A 3 -46.80 -19.14 -15.28
C SER A 3 -45.41 -19.22 -14.63
N ARG A 4 -44.60 -20.19 -15.06
CA ARG A 4 -43.20 -20.39 -14.64
C ARG A 4 -42.23 -19.37 -15.27
N ALA A 5 -42.71 -18.38 -16.03
CA ALA A 5 -41.86 -17.47 -16.78
C ALA A 5 -41.32 -16.28 -15.96
N SER A 6 -41.79 -16.07 -14.72
CA SER A 6 -41.47 -14.85 -13.96
C SER A 6 -40.34 -15.00 -12.94
N LEU A 7 -39.79 -16.21 -12.73
CA LEU A 7 -38.77 -16.45 -11.70
C LEU A 7 -37.32 -16.35 -12.20
N SER A 8 -37.07 -16.30 -13.52
CA SER A 8 -35.71 -16.29 -14.07
C SER A 8 -35.13 -14.89 -14.33
N LEU A 9 -35.92 -13.82 -14.24
CA LEU A 9 -35.46 -12.45 -14.52
C LEU A 9 -35.01 -11.66 -13.28
N ALA A 10 -35.28 -12.15 -12.07
CA ALA A 10 -34.86 -11.52 -10.81
C ALA A 10 -33.48 -11.97 -10.31
N ALA A 11 -32.87 -12.98 -10.94
CA ALA A 11 -31.57 -13.52 -10.54
C ALA A 11 -30.38 -12.91 -11.30
N PHE A 12 -30.61 -12.00 -12.26
CA PHE A 12 -29.54 -11.47 -13.14
C PHE A 12 -29.11 -10.03 -12.81
N SER A 13 -29.73 -9.37 -11.83
CA SER A 13 -29.49 -7.95 -11.50
C SER A 13 -28.63 -7.70 -10.26
N LEU A 14 -28.16 -8.74 -9.56
CA LEU A 14 -27.25 -8.61 -8.40
C LEU A 14 -25.76 -8.81 -8.72
N ALA A 15 -25.37 -8.96 -9.99
CA ALA A 15 -23.96 -8.96 -10.40
C ALA A 15 -23.42 -7.53 -10.65
N LEU A 16 -24.13 -6.50 -10.21
CA LEU A 16 -23.72 -5.12 -10.36
C LEU A 16 -22.61 -4.79 -9.36
N LEU A 17 -21.41 -4.65 -9.91
CA LEU A 17 -20.42 -3.65 -9.54
C LEU A 17 -19.71 -3.88 -8.20
N ALA A 18 -18.88 -4.92 -8.13
CA ALA A 18 -17.63 -4.79 -7.36
C ALA A 18 -16.71 -3.83 -8.13
N GLN A 19 -16.94 -2.52 -8.02
CA GLN A 19 -15.94 -1.54 -8.43
C GLN A 19 -14.86 -1.55 -7.35
N ALA A 20 -13.66 -1.92 -7.73
CA ALA A 20 -12.50 -1.78 -6.87
C ALA A 20 -12.26 -0.27 -6.69
N GLU A 21 -12.42 0.23 -5.46
CA GLU A 21 -12.21 1.64 -5.16
C GLU A 21 -10.71 1.93 -5.19
N THR A 22 -10.28 2.75 -6.15
CA THR A 22 -8.91 3.25 -6.20
C THR A 22 -8.82 4.54 -5.39
N GLU A 23 -8.06 4.49 -4.29
CA GLU A 23 -7.79 5.66 -3.46
C GLU A 23 -6.56 6.41 -3.98
N TRP A 24 -6.57 7.74 -3.92
CA TRP A 24 -5.46 8.60 -4.35
C TRP A 24 -5.06 9.55 -3.21
N VAL A 25 -3.77 9.61 -2.90
CA VAL A 25 -3.22 10.48 -1.86
C VAL A 25 -2.10 11.32 -2.44
N SER A 26 -2.15 12.64 -2.28
CA SER A 26 -1.05 13.51 -2.68
C SER A 26 0.11 13.43 -1.70
N ILE A 27 1.35 13.38 -2.20
CA ILE A 27 2.55 13.43 -1.37
C ILE A 27 3.10 14.84 -1.38
N THR A 28 3.28 15.43 -0.20
CA THR A 28 3.82 16.79 -0.04
C THR A 28 5.12 16.75 0.77
N LEU A 29 6.08 17.59 0.37
CA LEU A 29 7.35 17.77 1.06
C LEU A 29 7.59 19.29 1.22
N GLN A 30 7.77 19.74 2.45
CA GLN A 30 7.92 21.17 2.79
C GLN A 30 6.80 22.05 2.21
N GLY A 31 5.55 21.56 2.27
CA GLY A 31 4.37 22.27 1.78
C GLY A 31 4.21 22.29 0.25
N LYS A 32 5.13 21.65 -0.50
CA LYS A 32 5.02 21.51 -1.96
C LYS A 32 4.59 20.09 -2.31
N LYS A 33 3.64 19.95 -3.25
CA LYS A 33 3.30 18.64 -3.81
C LYS A 33 4.49 18.12 -4.60
N VAL A 34 5.00 16.95 -4.21
CA VAL A 34 6.13 16.27 -4.84
C VAL A 34 5.74 14.93 -5.43
N GLY A 35 4.46 14.56 -5.38
CA GLY A 35 4.05 13.25 -5.87
C GLY A 35 2.62 12.88 -5.52
N TRP A 36 2.31 11.62 -5.74
CA TRP A 36 1.07 10.98 -5.35
C TRP A 36 1.27 9.49 -5.16
N SER A 37 0.40 8.88 -4.36
CA SER A 37 0.23 7.42 -4.28
C SER A 37 -1.20 7.06 -4.65
N SER A 38 -1.39 5.92 -5.28
CA SER A 38 -2.69 5.29 -5.48
C SER A 38 -2.67 3.87 -4.95
N PHE A 39 -3.79 3.41 -4.41
CA PHE A 39 -3.95 2.05 -3.92
C PHE A 39 -5.28 1.48 -4.39
N ASP A 40 -5.25 0.22 -4.80
CA ASP A 40 -6.41 -0.55 -5.22
C ASP A 40 -6.40 -1.92 -4.56
N THR A 41 -7.58 -2.45 -4.22
CA THR A 41 -7.72 -3.79 -3.62
C THR A 41 -8.74 -4.64 -4.33
N GLY A 42 -8.41 -5.91 -4.47
CA GLY A 42 -9.30 -6.92 -5.04
C GLY A 42 -9.10 -8.27 -4.39
N SER A 43 -9.99 -9.20 -4.70
CA SER A 43 -9.80 -10.62 -4.37
C SER A 43 -9.26 -11.37 -5.58
N GLU A 44 -8.23 -12.18 -5.40
CA GLU A 44 -7.63 -13.02 -6.44
C GLU A 44 -7.49 -14.45 -5.94
N ARG A 45 -7.84 -15.44 -6.77
CA ARG A 45 -7.59 -16.86 -6.46
C ARG A 45 -6.21 -17.26 -6.94
N VAL A 46 -5.36 -17.66 -6.01
CA VAL A 46 -4.00 -18.15 -6.30
C VAL A 46 -3.86 -19.55 -5.70
N ASN A 47 -3.59 -20.55 -6.53
CA ASN A 47 -3.43 -21.96 -6.11
C ASN A 47 -4.62 -22.49 -5.26
N GLY A 48 -5.84 -22.10 -5.60
CA GLY A 48 -7.05 -22.51 -4.89
C GLY A 48 -7.36 -21.74 -3.60
N ALA A 49 -6.45 -20.88 -3.13
CA ALA A 49 -6.70 -19.98 -2.01
C ALA A 49 -7.19 -18.62 -2.51
N THR A 50 -8.22 -18.06 -1.85
CA THR A 50 -8.63 -16.66 -2.06
C THR A 50 -7.68 -15.77 -1.26
N LEU A 51 -6.97 -14.88 -1.97
CA LEU A 51 -6.07 -13.89 -1.41
C LEU A 51 -6.63 -12.49 -1.68
N THR A 52 -6.33 -11.56 -0.78
CA THR A 52 -6.52 -10.13 -1.04
C THR A 52 -5.31 -9.64 -1.82
N LYS A 53 -5.54 -9.12 -3.02
CA LYS A 53 -4.54 -8.45 -3.85
C LYS A 53 -4.63 -6.95 -3.61
N GLY A 54 -3.55 -6.36 -3.10
CA GLY A 54 -3.35 -4.91 -3.12
C GLY A 54 -2.43 -4.53 -4.27
N ILE A 55 -2.77 -3.48 -5.01
CA ILE A 55 -1.91 -2.88 -6.03
C ILE A 55 -1.67 -1.44 -5.61
N SER A 56 -0.41 -1.04 -5.47
CA SER A 56 -0.04 0.34 -5.18
C SER A 56 0.84 0.92 -6.28
N LYS A 57 0.71 2.22 -6.51
CA LYS A 57 1.60 2.99 -7.35
C LYS A 57 1.92 4.29 -6.64
N THR A 58 3.20 4.53 -6.39
CA THR A 58 3.73 5.78 -5.87
C THR A 58 4.58 6.45 -6.93
N ILE A 59 4.31 7.72 -7.21
CA ILE A 59 5.15 8.58 -8.04
C ILE A 59 5.67 9.73 -7.20
N LEU A 60 6.99 9.91 -7.22
CA LEU A 60 7.70 11.01 -6.59
C LEU A 60 8.48 11.76 -7.68
N ASP A 61 8.23 13.05 -7.78
CA ASP A 61 8.92 14.02 -8.61
C ASP A 61 9.46 15.12 -7.69
N THR A 62 10.72 14.98 -7.30
CA THR A 62 11.39 15.90 -6.38
C THR A 62 12.70 16.38 -6.99
N SER A 63 13.22 17.50 -6.50
CA SER A 63 14.54 18.01 -6.84
C SER A 63 15.39 18.04 -5.59
N LEU A 64 16.38 17.16 -5.50
CA LEU A 64 17.38 17.19 -4.44
C LEU A 64 18.60 17.92 -4.97
N ILE A 65 18.88 19.11 -4.41
CA ILE A 65 20.09 19.90 -4.70
C ILE A 65 20.28 20.08 -6.23
N GLY A 66 19.23 20.51 -6.92
CA GLY A 66 19.26 20.79 -8.37
C GLY A 66 19.24 19.57 -9.29
N THR A 67 19.25 18.33 -8.75
CA THR A 67 19.10 17.11 -9.56
C THR A 67 17.65 16.66 -9.54
N PRO A 68 16.96 16.62 -10.70
CA PRO A 68 15.61 16.08 -10.77
C PRO A 68 15.63 14.58 -10.48
N LEU A 69 14.93 14.17 -9.43
CA LEU A 69 14.70 12.79 -9.05
C LEU A 69 13.24 12.45 -9.37
N LYS A 70 13.05 11.68 -10.44
CA LYS A 70 11.80 10.99 -10.71
C LYS A 70 11.93 9.55 -10.24
N MET A 71 11.06 9.17 -9.33
CA MET A 71 10.95 7.82 -8.80
C MET A 71 9.52 7.32 -8.94
N GLN A 72 9.38 6.11 -9.46
CA GLN A 72 8.12 5.39 -9.49
C GLN A 72 8.30 4.07 -8.74
N ILE A 73 7.36 3.76 -7.86
CA ILE A 73 7.29 2.48 -7.15
C ILE A 73 5.95 1.87 -7.50
N ASP A 74 5.96 0.74 -8.19
CA ASP A 74 4.78 -0.09 -8.39
C ASP A 74 4.90 -1.28 -7.44
N SER A 75 3.88 -1.54 -6.62
CA SER A 75 3.83 -2.71 -5.75
C SER A 75 2.57 -3.54 -5.99
N THR A 76 2.70 -4.84 -5.77
CA THR A 76 1.58 -5.76 -5.71
C THR A 76 1.78 -6.71 -4.56
N THR A 77 0.79 -6.77 -3.68
CA THR A 77 0.82 -7.60 -2.48
C THR A 77 -0.33 -8.58 -2.51
N TRP A 78 -0.04 -9.84 -2.23
CA TRP A 78 -1.04 -10.88 -2.02
C TRP A 78 -1.03 -11.29 -0.56
N SER A 79 -2.14 -11.08 0.13
CA SER A 79 -2.30 -11.33 1.55
C SER A 79 -3.39 -12.36 1.82
N LEU A 80 -3.23 -13.11 2.91
CA LEU A 80 -4.29 -13.93 3.47
C LEU A 80 -5.44 -13.04 3.98
N PRO A 81 -6.65 -13.60 4.19
CA PRO A 81 -7.75 -12.90 4.85
C PRO A 81 -7.38 -12.32 6.23
N SER A 82 -6.37 -12.88 6.90
CA SER A 82 -5.83 -12.35 8.15
C SER A 82 -4.98 -11.07 7.99
N GLY A 83 -4.77 -10.60 6.76
CA GLY A 83 -3.88 -9.48 6.43
C GLY A 83 -2.41 -9.87 6.30
N ALA A 84 -2.03 -11.10 6.64
CA ALA A 84 -0.64 -11.55 6.56
C ALA A 84 -0.20 -11.74 5.09
N PRO A 85 0.91 -11.12 4.65
CA PRO A 85 1.37 -11.25 3.27
C PRO A 85 1.88 -12.66 2.99
N LYS A 86 1.59 -13.14 1.79
CA LYS A 86 2.13 -14.38 1.20
C LYS A 86 3.15 -14.07 0.11
N ARG A 87 2.93 -12.99 -0.63
CA ARG A 87 3.82 -12.54 -1.69
C ARG A 87 3.78 -11.02 -1.80
N MET A 88 4.91 -10.40 -2.07
CA MET A 88 5.02 -9.01 -2.48
C MET A 88 5.89 -8.93 -3.73
N ALA A 89 5.50 -8.13 -4.70
CA ALA A 89 6.29 -7.85 -5.88
C ALA A 89 6.36 -6.34 -6.05
N PHE A 90 7.56 -5.81 -6.25
CA PHE A 90 7.77 -4.38 -6.40
C PHE A 90 8.70 -4.07 -7.57
N THR A 91 8.43 -2.96 -8.23
CA THR A 91 9.29 -2.37 -9.26
C THR A 91 9.56 -0.94 -8.88
N VAL A 92 10.83 -0.62 -8.64
CA VAL A 92 11.32 0.73 -8.40
C VAL A 92 12.02 1.20 -9.66
N THR A 93 11.53 2.28 -10.25
CA THR A 93 12.16 2.94 -11.39
C THR A 93 12.67 4.31 -10.97
N SER A 94 13.97 4.57 -11.16
CA SER A 94 14.56 5.88 -10.91
C SER A 94 15.69 6.16 -11.89
N GLY A 95 15.70 7.36 -12.49
CA GLY A 95 16.76 7.76 -13.43
C GLY A 95 16.90 6.83 -14.65
N GLY A 96 15.83 6.15 -15.07
CA GLY A 96 15.83 5.17 -16.16
C GLY A 96 16.29 3.76 -15.77
N ILE A 97 16.71 3.54 -14.52
CA ILE A 97 17.09 2.23 -13.99
C ILE A 97 15.89 1.62 -13.28
N ALA A 98 15.59 0.35 -13.59
CA ALA A 98 14.57 -0.43 -12.90
C ALA A 98 15.21 -1.49 -11.99
N GLN A 99 14.73 -1.54 -10.75
CA GLN A 99 14.95 -2.61 -9.79
C GLN A 99 13.62 -3.32 -9.53
N THR A 100 13.55 -4.61 -9.78
CA THR A 100 12.39 -5.43 -9.42
C THR A 100 12.75 -6.34 -8.26
N ALA A 101 11.82 -6.59 -7.35
CA ALA A 101 11.93 -7.77 -6.51
C ALA A 101 10.62 -8.50 -6.31
N ASN A 102 10.74 -9.77 -5.98
CA ASN A 102 9.65 -10.68 -5.71
C ASN A 102 9.93 -11.43 -4.41
N ALA A 103 9.22 -11.04 -3.36
CA ALA A 103 9.32 -11.60 -2.01
C ALA A 103 8.23 -12.65 -1.78
N VAL A 104 8.63 -13.83 -1.29
CA VAL A 104 7.73 -14.92 -0.89
C VAL A 104 7.86 -15.14 0.62
N PHE A 105 6.73 -15.02 1.30
CA PHE A 105 6.67 -15.07 2.76
C PHE A 105 6.44 -16.51 3.25
N GLY A 106 7.48 -17.10 3.82
CA GLY A 106 7.40 -18.32 4.61
C GLY A 106 6.96 -18.05 6.05
N GLU A 107 7.06 -19.10 6.88
CA GLU A 107 6.72 -19.00 8.30
C GLU A 107 7.77 -18.20 9.09
N GLN A 108 9.04 -18.45 8.84
CA GLN A 108 10.17 -17.83 9.56
C GLN A 108 11.03 -16.93 8.68
N LYS A 109 11.04 -17.18 7.37
CA LYS A 109 11.89 -16.49 6.40
C LYS A 109 11.08 -15.87 5.29
N VAL A 110 11.66 -14.86 4.65
CA VAL A 110 11.15 -14.25 3.42
C VAL A 110 12.24 -14.37 2.38
N GLU A 111 11.94 -15.10 1.30
CA GLU A 111 12.85 -15.31 0.17
C GLU A 111 12.56 -14.27 -0.90
N ILE A 112 13.58 -13.53 -1.32
CA ILE A 112 13.43 -12.36 -2.19
C ILE A 112 14.35 -12.54 -3.39
N ASP A 113 13.75 -12.66 -4.58
CA ASP A 113 14.47 -12.60 -5.85
C ASP A 113 14.52 -11.15 -6.32
N VAL A 114 15.72 -10.59 -6.50
CA VAL A 114 15.94 -9.20 -6.94
C VAL A 114 16.55 -9.20 -8.32
N VAL A 115 16.11 -8.28 -9.18
CA VAL A 115 16.76 -7.96 -10.45
C VAL A 115 17.08 -6.47 -10.47
N ASN A 116 18.36 -6.12 -10.55
CA ASN A 116 18.81 -4.73 -10.64
C ASN A 116 19.80 -4.59 -11.80
N GLY A 117 19.43 -3.78 -12.80
CA GLY A 117 20.27 -3.58 -14.00
C GLY A 117 20.60 -4.89 -14.73
N GLY A 118 19.66 -5.84 -14.75
CA GLY A 118 19.84 -7.18 -15.35
C GLY A 118 20.57 -8.20 -14.48
N LYS A 119 21.17 -7.80 -13.35
CA LYS A 119 21.78 -8.74 -12.39
C LYS A 119 20.72 -9.33 -11.49
N LYS A 120 20.68 -10.66 -11.40
CA LYS A 120 19.79 -11.40 -10.51
C LYS A 120 20.51 -11.75 -9.21
N SER A 121 19.83 -11.57 -8.08
CA SER A 121 20.29 -12.05 -6.78
C SER A 121 19.10 -12.62 -6.00
N ARG A 122 19.42 -13.48 -5.01
CA ARG A 122 18.45 -13.99 -4.06
C ARG A 122 18.90 -13.62 -2.66
N ILE A 123 17.97 -13.10 -1.87
CA ILE A 123 18.17 -12.64 -0.48
C ILE A 123 17.17 -13.38 0.40
N SER A 124 17.62 -13.88 1.55
CA SER A 124 16.76 -14.48 2.57
C SER A 124 16.78 -13.59 3.81
N LEU A 125 15.62 -13.12 4.24
CA LEU A 125 15.45 -12.29 5.44
C LEU A 125 14.68 -13.05 6.52
N ASP A 126 14.99 -12.77 7.79
CA ASP A 126 14.10 -13.17 8.89
C ASP A 126 12.77 -12.45 8.79
N ARG A 127 11.67 -13.21 8.90
CA ARG A 127 10.33 -12.63 8.96
C ARG A 127 10.17 -11.93 10.30
N PRO A 128 9.87 -10.62 10.33
CA PRO A 128 9.70 -9.92 11.58
C PRO A 128 8.44 -10.41 12.31
N LYS A 129 8.47 -10.36 13.64
CA LYS A 129 7.28 -10.59 14.45
C LYS A 129 6.36 -9.37 14.36
N GLY A 130 5.10 -9.62 14.02
CA GLY A 130 4.06 -8.59 13.96
C GLY A 130 3.50 -8.38 12.55
N LEU A 131 2.78 -7.27 12.40
CA LEU A 131 2.13 -6.91 11.15
C LEU A 131 3.18 -6.49 10.12
N VAL A 132 3.10 -7.05 8.92
CA VAL A 132 3.88 -6.62 7.76
C VAL A 132 2.91 -6.00 6.76
N VAL A 133 3.18 -4.77 6.35
CA VAL A 133 2.35 -4.01 5.42
C VAL A 133 3.22 -3.55 4.24
N ASP A 134 2.62 -3.53 3.06
CA ASP A 134 3.23 -3.00 1.85
C ASP A 134 3.10 -1.47 1.80
N ASP A 135 1.85 -0.97 1.76
CA ASP A 135 1.55 0.45 1.81
C ASP A 135 0.97 0.86 3.18
N PRO A 136 1.70 1.68 3.97
CA PRO A 136 1.24 2.14 5.27
C PRO A 136 0.02 3.07 5.21
N LEU A 137 -0.33 3.63 4.04
CA LEU A 137 -1.52 4.48 3.88
C LEU A 137 -2.80 3.69 4.18
N SER A 138 -2.93 2.50 3.60
CA SER A 138 -4.10 1.63 3.83
C SER A 138 -4.26 1.28 5.32
N LEU A 139 -3.13 1.03 6.01
CA LEU A 139 -3.13 0.79 7.44
C LEU A 139 -3.52 2.04 8.21
N ALA A 140 -2.93 3.19 7.89
CA ALA A 140 -3.20 4.46 8.55
C ALA A 140 -4.70 4.80 8.52
N LEU A 141 -5.34 4.59 7.37
CA LEU A 141 -6.78 4.81 7.18
C LEU A 141 -7.63 3.75 7.89
N GLY A 142 -7.19 2.49 7.88
CA GLY A 142 -7.93 1.37 8.48
C GLY A 142 -7.81 1.22 10.00
N THR A 143 -6.72 1.68 10.63
CA THR A 143 -6.53 1.55 12.10
C THR A 143 -7.50 2.38 12.94
N GLY A 144 -8.23 3.30 12.29
CA GLY A 144 -9.12 4.25 12.95
C GLY A 144 -8.33 5.37 13.62
N ILE A 145 -8.93 6.56 13.66
CA ILE A 145 -8.35 7.72 14.34
C ILE A 145 -8.25 7.39 15.84
N GLY A 146 -7.06 7.54 16.42
CA GLY A 146 -6.84 7.37 17.87
C GLY A 146 -6.02 6.15 18.30
N LYS A 147 -5.63 5.24 17.38
CA LYS A 147 -4.82 4.07 17.73
C LYS A 147 -3.39 4.17 17.20
N THR A 148 -2.43 3.97 18.09
CA THR A 148 -1.04 3.75 17.69
C THR A 148 -0.83 2.29 17.29
N THR A 149 -0.27 2.06 16.11
CA THR A 149 0.02 0.71 15.59
C THR A 149 1.43 0.64 15.06
N THR A 150 2.19 -0.35 15.53
CA THR A 150 3.51 -0.68 14.99
C THR A 150 3.39 -1.76 13.92
N PHE A 151 4.17 -1.61 12.85
CA PHE A 151 4.20 -2.55 11.74
C PHE A 151 5.57 -2.53 11.06
N TRP A 152 5.77 -3.45 10.14
CA TRP A 152 6.99 -3.58 9.35
C TRP A 152 6.67 -3.35 7.88
N VAL A 153 7.54 -2.63 7.18
CA VAL A 153 7.48 -2.46 5.73
C VAL A 153 8.70 -3.15 5.14
N LEU A 154 8.50 -3.94 4.08
CA LEU A 154 9.61 -4.43 3.28
C LEU A 154 10.04 -3.30 2.35
N ASP A 155 11.14 -2.62 2.68
CA ASP A 155 11.62 -1.48 1.91
C ASP A 155 12.18 -1.95 0.56
N PRO A 156 11.59 -1.52 -0.57
CA PRO A 156 12.02 -1.99 -1.89
C PRO A 156 13.37 -1.39 -2.32
N MET A 157 13.85 -0.32 -1.66
CA MET A 157 15.14 0.29 -1.96
C MET A 157 16.31 -0.45 -1.33
N THR A 158 16.20 -0.82 -0.05
CA THR A 158 17.27 -1.49 0.70
C THR A 158 17.10 -3.01 0.77
N ILE A 159 15.93 -3.53 0.41
CA ILE A 159 15.54 -4.94 0.58
C ILE A 159 15.73 -5.37 2.05
N SER A 160 15.09 -4.63 2.96
CA SER A 160 15.12 -4.90 4.40
C SER A 160 13.79 -4.55 5.06
N PHE A 161 13.47 -5.21 6.17
CA PHE A 161 12.32 -4.81 6.98
C PHE A 161 12.62 -3.57 7.81
N VAL A 162 11.80 -2.53 7.62
CA VAL A 162 11.87 -1.28 8.38
C VAL A 162 10.67 -1.21 9.32
N LYS A 163 10.95 -1.05 10.61
CA LYS A 163 9.92 -0.88 11.63
C LYS A 163 9.34 0.52 11.53
N ASN A 164 8.01 0.59 11.47
CA ASN A 164 7.25 1.81 11.34
C ASN A 164 6.18 1.88 12.44
N GLU A 165 5.67 3.09 12.65
CA GLU A 165 4.57 3.35 13.57
C GLU A 165 3.57 4.30 12.95
N VAL A 166 2.28 3.96 13.00
CA VAL A 166 1.20 4.90 12.75
C VAL A 166 0.75 5.42 14.10
N LYS A 167 0.62 6.74 14.26
CA LYS A 167 0.05 7.36 15.45
C LYS A 167 -0.90 8.52 15.10
N PRO A 168 -2.01 8.67 15.84
CA PRO A 168 -2.81 9.88 15.75
C PRO A 168 -2.04 11.08 16.32
N LEU A 169 -2.32 12.26 15.80
CA LEU A 169 -1.91 13.54 16.38
C LEU A 169 -3.15 14.39 16.69
N GLU A 170 -2.93 15.50 17.38
CA GLU A 170 -3.95 16.52 17.55
C GLU A 170 -4.48 17.02 16.19
N PRO A 171 -5.81 17.23 16.07
CA PRO A 171 -6.39 17.84 14.88
C PRO A 171 -5.74 19.19 14.56
N LYS A 172 -5.65 19.52 13.25
CA LYS A 172 -5.09 20.78 12.77
C LYS A 172 -6.07 21.49 11.86
N GLU A 173 -6.06 22.83 11.92
CA GLU A 173 -6.72 23.63 10.89
C GLU A 173 -5.89 23.63 9.60
N VAL A 174 -6.55 23.30 8.50
CA VAL A 174 -6.04 23.42 7.13
C VAL A 174 -7.13 24.06 6.29
N ASP A 175 -6.84 25.20 5.66
CA ASP A 175 -7.77 25.96 4.82
C ASP A 175 -9.14 26.25 5.48
N GLY A 176 -9.13 26.57 6.78
CA GLY A 176 -10.33 26.87 7.56
C GLY A 176 -11.19 25.65 7.94
N LYS A 177 -10.62 24.44 7.83
CA LYS A 177 -11.25 23.19 8.28
C LYS A 177 -10.38 22.49 9.31
N THR A 178 -10.99 22.02 10.39
CA THR A 178 -10.32 21.14 11.36
C THR A 178 -10.27 19.72 10.82
N LEU A 179 -9.07 19.23 10.57
CA LEU A 179 -8.80 17.87 10.07
C LEU A 179 -8.09 17.04 11.14
N ASN A 180 -8.42 15.76 11.21
CA ASN A 180 -7.65 14.80 12.00
C ASN A 180 -6.32 14.55 11.30
N VAL A 181 -5.26 14.36 12.08
CA VAL A 181 -3.93 14.12 11.53
C VAL A 181 -3.42 12.77 12.00
N ILE A 182 -3.04 11.92 11.05
CA ILE A 182 -2.43 10.63 11.29
C ILE A 182 -0.99 10.71 10.80
N ARG A 183 -0.04 10.34 11.66
CA ARG A 183 1.37 10.34 11.31
C ARG A 183 1.88 8.92 11.13
N ILE A 184 2.47 8.67 9.97
CA ILE A 184 3.33 7.52 9.75
C ILE A 184 4.76 7.94 10.09
N LEU A 185 5.35 7.27 11.07
CA LEU A 185 6.75 7.40 11.45
C LEU A 185 7.55 6.30 10.76
N ASP A 186 8.17 6.64 9.63
CA ASP A 186 9.31 5.90 9.10
C ASP A 186 10.60 6.55 9.66
N PRO A 187 11.58 5.76 10.13
CA PRO A 187 12.83 6.29 10.68
C PRO A 187 13.62 7.17 9.69
N ARG A 188 13.34 7.08 8.39
CA ARG A 188 13.97 7.89 7.34
C ARG A 188 13.23 9.19 7.10
N ALA A 189 11.90 9.18 7.21
CA ALA A 189 11.04 10.35 7.06
C ALA A 189 9.63 10.09 7.62
N TRP A 190 9.09 11.02 8.38
CA TRP A 190 7.68 10.96 8.76
C TRP A 190 6.75 11.48 7.64
N THR A 191 5.50 11.02 7.64
CA THR A 191 4.44 11.53 6.76
C THR A 191 3.20 11.85 7.58
N ASP A 192 2.63 13.04 7.38
CA ASP A 192 1.34 13.44 7.97
C ASP A 192 0.24 13.26 6.92
N ILE A 193 -0.81 12.53 7.30
CA ILE A 193 -2.02 12.35 6.52
C ILE A 193 -3.12 13.15 7.21
N TYR A 194 -3.79 14.00 6.44
CA TYR A 194 -4.91 14.81 6.90
C TYR A 194 -6.19 14.14 6.43
N VAL A 195 -7.09 13.84 7.37
CA VAL A 195 -8.36 13.17 7.08
C VAL A 195 -9.51 13.92 7.72
N SER A 196 -10.63 14.02 7.01
CA SER A 196 -11.86 14.57 7.56
C SER A 196 -12.42 13.66 8.67
N SER A 197 -13.43 14.14 9.41
CA SER A 197 -14.15 13.33 10.41
C SER A 197 -14.89 12.13 9.80
N LYS A 198 -15.11 12.10 8.48
CA LYS A 198 -15.70 10.97 7.75
C LYS A 198 -14.66 10.02 7.13
N GLY A 199 -13.36 10.34 7.24
CA GLY A 199 -12.28 9.54 6.67
C GLY A 199 -11.99 9.82 5.18
N ASP A 200 -12.66 10.80 4.58
CA ASP A 200 -12.37 11.33 3.24
C ASP A 200 -11.25 12.39 3.26
N PHE A 201 -10.63 12.61 2.09
CA PHE A 201 -9.45 13.46 1.86
C PHE A 201 -9.82 14.80 1.24
#